data_AF-A0A957H7Z3-F1
#
_entry.id   AF-A0A957H7Z3-F1
#
_cell.length_a   1.000
_cell.length_b   1.000
_cell.length_c   1.000
_cell.angle_alpha   90.00
_cell.angle_beta   90.00
_cell.angle_gamma   90.00
#
_symmetry.space_group_name_H-M   'P 1'
#
loop_
_entity.id
_entity.type
_entity.pdbx_description
1 polymer ?
#
loop_
_entity_poly.entity_id
_entity_poly.type
_entity_poly.pdbx_seq_one_letter_code
_entity_poly.pdbx_strand_id
1 'polypeptide(L)'
;MSADNQVGDLHLFGIRHHGPGSALSLLKALAALEPDIVLVEGPPEGNAVLPLLIDEAMAPPVSLLIYRPDNPRQSAQYPFS
;
A
#
# COMPACT_ATOMS: atom_id res chain seq x y z
N MET A 1 -28.40 28.15 -3.83
CA MET A 1 -28.22 26.79 -4.37
C MET A 1 -26.71 26.55 -4.39
N SER A 2 -26.18 26.09 -3.25
CA SER A 2 -24.74 25.92 -3.05
C SER A 2 -24.30 24.59 -3.66
N ALA A 3 -23.31 24.63 -4.54
CA ALA A 3 -22.52 23.46 -4.90
C ALA A 3 -21.32 23.42 -3.95
N ASP A 4 -21.47 22.71 -2.84
CA ASP A 4 -20.37 22.36 -1.94
C ASP A 4 -19.54 21.26 -2.62
N ASN A 5 -18.33 21.61 -3.06
CA ASN A 5 -17.33 20.62 -3.47
C ASN A 5 -16.15 20.70 -2.49
N GLN A 6 -16.38 20.22 -1.27
CA GLN A 6 -15.35 19.97 -0.28
C GLN A 6 -15.12 18.46 -0.24
N VAL A 7 -14.06 17.98 -0.91
CA VAL A 7 -13.45 16.69 -0.55
C VAL A 7 -12.67 16.96 0.75
N GLY A 8 -13.40 17.16 1.85
CA GLY A 8 -12.82 17.37 3.16
C GLY A 8 -12.18 16.07 3.63
N ASP A 9 -10.89 16.13 3.96
CA ASP A 9 -10.11 15.10 4.67
C ASP A 9 -9.54 13.92 3.85
N LEU A 10 -9.18 14.12 2.57
CA LEU A 10 -8.28 13.20 1.86
C LEU A 10 -6.80 13.62 2.02
N HIS A 11 -6.00 12.79 2.69
CA HIS A 11 -4.55 12.97 2.79
C HIS A 11 -3.81 11.98 1.89
N LEU A 12 -3.01 12.50 0.96
CA LEU A 12 -2.20 11.68 0.04
C LEU A 12 -0.74 11.60 0.51
N PHE A 13 -0.25 10.39 0.73
CA PHE A 13 1.14 10.10 1.10
C PHE A 13 1.88 9.46 -0.08
N GLY A 14 2.55 10.28 -0.89
CA GLY A 14 3.32 9.80 -2.03
C GLY A 14 4.61 9.08 -1.60
N ILE A 15 4.68 7.75 -1.77
CA ILE A 15 5.87 6.95 -1.46
C ILE A 15 6.65 6.65 -2.75
N ARG A 16 7.84 7.25 -2.90
CA ARG A 16 8.74 7.00 -4.05
C ARG A 16 9.79 5.92 -3.78
N HIS A 17 10.00 5.60 -2.50
CA HIS A 17 10.94 4.59 -2.06
C HIS A 17 10.37 3.89 -0.81
N HIS A 18 10.13 2.59 -0.92
CA HIS A 18 9.68 1.74 0.18
C HIS A 18 10.86 1.36 1.07
N GLY A 19 11.45 2.37 1.73
CA GLY A 19 12.57 2.21 2.65
C GLY A 19 12.21 2.60 4.09
N PRO A 20 13.09 2.30 5.06
CA PRO A 20 12.83 2.49 6.49
C PRO A 20 12.52 3.96 6.86
N GLY A 21 13.15 4.93 6.18
CA GLY A 21 12.89 6.35 6.42
C GLY A 21 11.47 6.79 6.01
N SER A 22 10.99 6.31 4.87
CA SER A 22 9.61 6.57 4.41
C SER A 22 8.60 5.91 5.35
N ALA A 23 8.86 4.67 5.77
CA ALA A 23 8.00 3.95 6.72
C ALA A 23 7.88 4.69 8.07
N LEU A 24 9.02 5.11 8.64
CA LEU A 24 9.03 5.89 9.90
C LEU A 24 8.32 7.24 9.76
N SER A 25 8.44 7.91 8.62
CA SER A 25 7.77 9.19 8.37
C SER A 25 6.27 9.02 8.21
N LEU A 26 5.84 7.98 7.50
CA LEU A 26 4.42 7.65 7.34
C LEU A 26 3.79 7.25 8.68
N LEU A 27 4.47 6.45 9.50
CA LEU A 27 4.02 6.10 10.85
C LEU A 27 3.76 7.32 11.72
N LYS A 28 4.68 8.30 11.71
CA LYS A 28 4.49 9.57 12.45
C LYS A 28 3.31 10.37 11.92
N ALA A 29 3.12 10.41 10.61
CA ALA A 29 2.01 11.13 10.00
C ALA A 29 0.66 10.47 10.33
N LEU A 30 0.56 9.14 10.26
CA LEU A 30 -0.65 8.40 10.61
C LEU A 30 -0.98 8.52 12.09
N ALA A 31 0.01 8.51 12.98
CA ALA A 31 -0.20 8.72 14.42
C ALA A 31 -0.69 10.14 14.76
N ALA A 32 -0.35 11.14 13.94
CA ALA A 32 -0.84 12.51 14.12
C ALA A 32 -2.20 12.76 13.46
N LEU A 33 -2.48 12.05 12.36
CA LEU A 33 -3.71 12.19 11.58
C LEU A 33 -4.86 11.35 12.16
N GLU A 34 -4.55 10.21 12.78
CA GLU A 34 -5.53 9.23 13.29
C GLU A 34 -6.67 8.92 12.29
N PRO A 35 -6.36 8.50 11.05
CA PRO A 35 -7.40 8.30 10.03
C PRO A 35 -8.26 7.07 10.32
N ASP A 36 -9.55 7.16 10.03
CA ASP A 36 -10.47 6.01 10.11
C ASP A 36 -10.16 4.93 9.06
N ILE A 37 -9.68 5.34 7.89
CA ILE A 37 -9.44 4.47 6.73
C ILE A 37 -8.11 4.81 6.08
N VAL A 38 -7.31 3.77 5.80
CA VAL A 38 -6.09 3.86 5.00
C VAL A 38 -6.31 3.11 3.69
N LEU A 39 -6.16 3.80 2.57
CA LEU A 39 -6.14 3.19 1.24
C LEU A 39 -4.70 3.04 0.77
N VAL A 40 -4.32 1.83 0.38
CA VAL A 40 -2.99 1.52 -0.17
C VAL A 40 -3.16 1.18 -1.64
N GLU A 41 -2.52 1.95 -2.52
CA GLU A 41 -2.50 1.64 -3.95
C GLU A 41 -1.72 0.34 -4.20
N GLY A 42 -2.27 -0.51 -5.06
CA GLY A 42 -1.68 -1.79 -5.40
C GLY A 42 -2.14 -2.29 -6.78
N PRO A 43 -1.37 -3.21 -7.37
CA PRO A 43 -1.71 -3.83 -8.65
C PRO A 43 -2.97 -4.70 -8.51
N PRO A 44 -3.93 -4.62 -9.46
CA PRO A 44 -5.16 -5.41 -9.39
C PRO A 44 -4.91 -6.92 -9.45
N GLU A 45 -3.81 -7.35 -10.06
CA GLU A 45 -3.39 -8.76 -10.13
C GLU A 45 -3.10 -9.35 -8.74
N GLY A 46 -2.78 -8.49 -7.75
CA GLY A 46 -2.57 -8.89 -6.36
C GLY A 46 -3.85 -9.22 -5.60
N ASN A 47 -5.03 -8.85 -6.10
CA ASN A 47 -6.29 -8.93 -5.34
C ASN A 47 -6.61 -10.35 -4.85
N ALA A 48 -6.30 -11.38 -5.67
CA ALA A 48 -6.57 -12.77 -5.32
C ALA A 48 -5.69 -13.30 -4.18
N VAL A 49 -4.54 -12.66 -3.93
CA VAL A 49 -3.58 -13.08 -2.89
C VAL A 49 -3.61 -12.16 -1.66
N LEU A 50 -4.39 -11.07 -1.68
CA LEU A 50 -4.61 -10.23 -0.49
C LEU A 50 -5.10 -11.00 0.75
N PRO A 51 -5.97 -12.04 0.64
CA PRO A 51 -6.36 -12.83 1.80
C PRO A 51 -5.19 -13.51 2.52
N LEU A 52 -4.06 -13.76 1.84
CA LEU A 52 -2.87 -14.32 2.48
C LEU A 52 -2.25 -13.35 3.49
N LEU A 53 -2.42 -12.02 3.31
CA LEU A 53 -1.86 -10.99 4.20
C LEU A 53 -2.43 -11.03 5.63
N ILE A 54 -3.62 -11.62 5.79
CA ILE A 54 -4.29 -11.75 7.09
C ILE A 54 -4.26 -13.18 7.62
N ASP A 55 -3.58 -14.10 6.93
CA ASP A 55 -3.37 -15.47 7.39
C ASP A 55 -2.42 -15.46 8.60
N GLU A 56 -2.83 -16.07 9.72
CA GLU A 56 -2.03 -16.12 10.95
C GLU A 56 -0.70 -16.88 10.77
N ALA A 57 -0.62 -17.77 9.79
CA ALA A 57 0.61 -18.48 9.46
C ALA A 57 1.56 -17.65 8.57
N MET A 58 1.15 -16.47 8.09
CA MET A 58 2.01 -15.59 7.31
C MET A 58 3.14 -15.02 8.19
N ALA A 59 4.38 -15.24 7.75
CA ALA A 59 5.58 -14.76 8.44
C ALA A 59 6.34 -13.73 7.56
N PRO A 60 6.31 -12.43 7.92
CA PRO A 60 7.13 -11.41 7.27
C PRO A 60 8.66 -11.65 7.43
N PRO A 61 9.51 -11.09 6.53
CA PRO A 61 9.15 -10.21 5.42
C PRO A 61 8.66 -10.99 4.19
N VAL A 62 7.54 -10.54 3.62
CA VAL A 62 6.99 -11.09 2.36
C VAL A 62 6.92 -10.00 1.29
N SER A 63 6.82 -10.39 0.03
CA SER A 63 6.66 -9.43 -1.07
C SER A 63 5.74 -10.02 -2.11
N LEU A 64 4.82 -9.21 -2.62
CA LEU A 64 4.04 -9.58 -3.79
C LEU A 64 4.92 -9.44 -5.03
N LEU A 65 5.21 -10.57 -5.66
CA LEU A 65 5.91 -10.63 -6.94
C LEU A 65 4.88 -10.70 -8.07
N ILE A 66 4.92 -9.71 -8.95
CA ILE A 66 4.19 -9.73 -10.20
C ILE A 66 5.18 -9.86 -11.33
N TYR A 67 4.94 -10.81 -12.22
CA TYR A 67 5.78 -11.04 -13.37
C TYR A 67 4.95 -11.48 -14.56
N ARG A 68 5.50 -11.26 -15.75
CA ARG A 68 4.95 -11.81 -16.98
C ARG A 68 5.36 -13.27 -17.15
N PRO A 69 4.42 -14.22 -17.27
CA PRO A 69 4.75 -15.64 -17.43
C PRO A 69 5.62 -15.94 -18.66
N ASP A 70 5.39 -15.20 -19.75
CA ASP A 70 6.12 -15.31 -21.02
C ASP A 70 7.48 -14.56 -21.02
N ASN A 71 7.68 -13.63 -20.07
CA ASN A 71 8.93 -12.90 -19.92
C ASN A 71 9.20 -12.54 -18.44
N PRO A 72 9.66 -13.50 -17.61
CA PRO A 72 9.82 -13.28 -16.16
C PRO A 72 10.80 -12.18 -15.76
N ARG A 73 11.66 -11.73 -16.70
CA ARG A 73 12.56 -10.58 -16.47
C ARG A 73 11.80 -9.26 -16.36
N GLN A 74 10.56 -9.19 -16.85
CA GLN A 74 9.64 -8.09 -16.60
C GLN A 74 8.83 -8.41 -15.35
N SER A 75 9.30 -7.90 -14.22
CA SER A 75 8.67 -8.12 -12.92
C SER A 75 8.69 -6.85 -12.06
N ALA A 76 7.78 -6.80 -11.09
CA ALA A 76 7.70 -5.79 -10.06
C ALA A 76 7.53 -6.47 -8.71
N GLN A 77 8.14 -5.90 -7.68
CA GLN A 77 8.08 -6.38 -6.30
C GLN A 77 7.43 -5.32 -5.43
N TYR A 78 6.42 -5.72 -4.65
CA TYR A 78 5.72 -4.87 -3.69
C TYR A 78 5.97 -5.44 -2.29
N PRO A 79 6.93 -4.87 -1.53
CA PRO A 79 7.32 -5.40 -0.23
C PRO A 79 6.23 -5.17 0.83
N PHE A 80 5.97 -6.21 1.63
CA PHE A 80 5.13 -6.19 2.83
C PHE A 80 6.00 -6.67 4.00
N SER A 81 6.52 -5.74 4.80
CA SER A 81 7.45 -6.01 5.90
C SER A 81 7.18 -5.12 7.10
#